data_AF-A0A8S3CL81-F1
#
_entry.id   AF-A0A8S3CL81-F1
#
_cell.length_a   1.000
_cell.length_b   1.000
_cell.length_c   1.000
_cell.angle_alpha   90.00
_cell.angle_beta   90.00
_cell.angle_gamma   90.00
#
_symmetry.space_group_name_H-M   'P 1'
#
loop_
_entity.id
_entity.type
_entity.pdbx_description
1 polymer ?
#
loop_
_entity_poly.entity_id
_entity_poly.type
_entity_poly.pdbx_seq_one_letter_code
_entity_poly.pdbx_strand_id
1 'polypeptide(L)' 'MTNFGSNINNSEFFITYIGLPFFDDTYVVLGEISSGMEVMHAIMNQGSVTGRPKHRRRNDFDLG' A
#
# COMPACT_ATOMS: atom_id res chain seq x y z
N MET A 1 -8.49 -3.11 0.96
CA MET A 1 -8.85 -1.67 0.96
C MET A 1 -8.56 -1.12 2.34
N THR A 2 -7.96 0.06 2.51
CA THR A 2 -7.76 0.62 3.85
C THR A 2 -9.09 1.12 4.40
N ASN A 3 -9.35 0.88 5.68
CA ASN A 3 -10.52 1.39 6.38
C ASN A 3 -10.15 1.83 7.81
N PHE A 4 -10.98 2.69 8.41
CA PHE A 4 -10.88 3.09 9.82
C PHE A 4 -12.02 2.49 10.67
N GLY A 5 -12.66 1.43 10.18
CA GLY A 5 -13.92 0.88 10.67
C GLY A 5 -14.81 0.29 9.57
N SER A 6 -15.93 -0.31 9.95
CA SER A 6 -16.87 -0.94 9.01
C SER A 6 -17.54 0.10 8.09
N ASN A 7 -17.64 -0.22 6.79
CA ASN A 7 -18.29 0.58 5.75
C ASN A 7 -17.71 1.98 5.51
N ILE A 8 -16.44 2.23 5.83
CA ILE A 8 -15.74 3.49 5.53
C ILE A 8 -14.50 3.29 4.65
N ASN A 9 -14.71 2.67 3.50
CA ASN A 9 -13.68 2.57 2.46
C ASN A 9 -13.58 3.91 1.70
N ASN A 10 -12.37 4.38 1.47
CA ASN A 10 -12.06 5.49 0.56
C ASN A 10 -11.18 4.98 -0.60
N SER A 11 -10.40 5.86 -1.24
CA SER A 11 -9.46 5.54 -2.31
C SER A 11 -8.14 4.93 -1.83
N GLU A 12 -7.89 4.86 -0.52
CA GLU A 12 -6.66 4.30 0.02
C GLU A 12 -6.67 2.77 -0.06
N PHE A 13 -5.64 2.21 -0.70
CA PHE A 13 -5.45 0.77 -0.80
C PHE A 13 -4.05 0.37 -0.36
N PHE A 14 -3.86 -0.91 -0.12
CA PHE A 14 -2.57 -1.53 0.11
C PHE A 14 -2.44 -2.78 -0.75
N ILE A 15 -1.21 -3.16 -1.03
CA ILE A 15 -0.86 -4.39 -1.74
C ILE A 15 -0.06 -5.25 -0.76
N THR A 16 -0.45 -6.50 -0.62
CA THR A 16 0.26 -7.45 0.23
C THR A 16 1.43 -8.06 -0.54
N TYR A 17 2.55 -8.32 0.15
CA TYR A 17 3.71 -9.02 -0.41
C TYR A 17 4.01 -10.34 0.30
N ILE A 18 3.24 -10.63 1.36
CA ILE A 18 3.16 -11.90 2.07
C ILE A 18 1.69 -12.20 2.34
N GLY A 19 1.35 -13.46 2.62
CA GLY A 19 0.01 -13.81 3.09
C GLY A 19 -0.27 -13.19 4.46
N LEU A 20 -1.45 -12.57 4.63
CA LEU A 20 -1.89 -11.95 5.88
C LEU A 20 -3.28 -12.49 6.29
N PRO A 21 -3.39 -13.74 6.77
CA PRO A 21 -4.69 -14.36 7.10
C PRO A 21 -5.50 -13.59 8.15
N PHE A 22 -4.82 -12.79 8.98
CA PHE A 22 -5.47 -11.94 9.98
C PHE A 22 -6.15 -10.69 9.39
N PHE A 23 -6.10 -10.49 8.06
CA PHE A 23 -6.87 -9.45 7.36
C PHE A 23 -8.22 -9.94 6.84
N ASP A 24 -8.46 -11.25 6.91
CA ASP A 24 -9.72 -11.86 6.49
C ASP A 24 -10.90 -11.22 7.25
N ASP A 25 -12.01 -11.05 6.55
CA ASP A 25 -13.26 -10.40 7.00
C ASP A 25 -13.14 -8.93 7.48
N THR A 26 -11.92 -8.38 7.56
CA THR A 26 -11.65 -7.01 8.02
C THR A 26 -11.36 -6.06 6.87
N TYR A 27 -10.67 -6.56 5.83
CA TYR A 27 -10.32 -5.76 4.65
C TYR A 27 -10.84 -6.43 3.38
N VAL A 28 -11.53 -5.64 2.55
CA VAL A 28 -12.00 -6.12 1.25
C VAL A 28 -10.82 -6.26 0.28
N VAL A 29 -10.65 -7.46 -0.26
CA VAL A 29 -9.72 -7.76 -1.37
C VAL A 29 -10.43 -7.48 -2.69
N LEU A 30 -9.84 -6.62 -3.52
CA LEU A 30 -10.43 -6.23 -4.82
C LEU A 30 -9.70 -6.83 -6.03
N GLY A 31 -8.54 -7.46 -5.86
CA GLY A 31 -7.77 -8.04 -6.95
C GLY A 31 -6.36 -8.42 -6.52
N GLU A 32 -5.55 -8.83 -7.50
CA GLU A 32 -4.18 -9.29 -7.34
C GLU A 32 -3.26 -8.68 -8.40
N ILE A 33 -1.94 -8.70 -8.15
CA ILE A 33 -0.95 -8.33 -9.16
C ILE A 33 -0.85 -9.46 -10.18
N SER A 34 -1.25 -9.20 -11.42
CA SER A 34 -1.06 -10.12 -12.54
C SER A 34 0.29 -9.97 -13.26
N SER A 35 0.92 -8.80 -13.16
CA SER A 35 2.24 -8.49 -13.75
C SER A 35 2.87 -7.27 -13.06
N GLY A 36 4.20 -7.10 -13.15
CA GLY A 36 4.92 -5.96 -12.56
C GLY A 36 5.40 -6.16 -11.11
N MET A 37 5.65 -7.39 -10.68
CA MET A 37 6.17 -7.69 -9.33
C MET A 37 7.52 -7.04 -9.04
N GLU A 38 8.34 -6.80 -10.06
CA GLU A 38 9.60 -6.06 -9.96
C GLU A 38 9.39 -4.62 -9.48
N VAL A 39 8.29 -3.97 -9.87
CA VAL A 39 7.92 -2.64 -9.40
C VAL A 39 7.52 -2.70 -7.93
N MET A 40 6.74 -3.71 -7.53
CA MET A 40 6.36 -3.93 -6.14
C MET A 40 7.59 -4.13 -5.24
N HIS A 41 8.58 -4.91 -5.69
CA HIS A 41 9.84 -5.08 -4.97
C HIS A 41 10.64 -3.78 -4.87
N ALA A 42 10.69 -2.98 -5.94
CA ALA A 42 11.35 -1.68 -5.90
C ALA A 42 10.69 -0.72 -4.89
N ILE A 43 9.36 -0.71 -4.80
CA ILE A 43 8.59 0.06 -3.80
C ILE A 43 8.89 -0.44 -2.39
N MET A 44 8.87 -1.76 -2.16
CA MET A 44 9.16 -2.36 -0.84
C MET A 44 10.55 -1.98 -0.32
N ASN A 45 11.55 -1.94 -1.21
CA ASN A 45 12.91 -1.54 -0.85
C ASN A 45 13.02 -0.09 -0.35
N GLN A 46 12.02 0.75 -0.64
CA GLN A 46 11.92 2.12 -0.12
C GLN A 46 11.19 2.21 1.24
N GLY A 47 10.67 1.10 1.78
CA GLY A 47 9.97 1.06 3.07
C GLY A 47 10.90 1.12 4.28
N SER A 48 10.29 1.24 5.46
CA SER A 48 10.95 1.13 6.76
C SER A 48 10.04 0.42 7.76
N VAL A 49 10.60 -0.03 8.89
CA VAL A 49 9.85 -0.72 9.95
C VAL A 49 8.73 0.15 10.53
N THR A 50 8.88 1.47 10.51
CA THR A 50 7.87 2.42 11.03
C THR A 50 6.84 2.82 9.97
N GLY A 51 6.91 2.26 8.76
CA GLY A 51 6.04 2.61 7.64
C GLY A 51 6.41 3.92 6.93
N ARG A 52 7.38 4.69 7.44
CA ARG A 52 7.85 5.92 6.77
C ARG A 52 8.73 5.57 5.57
N PRO A 53 8.42 6.03 4.34
CA PRO A 53 9.30 5.82 3.20
C PRO A 53 10.68 6.47 3.40
N LYS A 54 11.73 5.83 2.90
CA LYS A 54 13.12 6.34 2.93
C LYS A 54 13.27 7.66 2.19
N HIS A 55 12.52 7.83 1.10
CA HIS A 55 12.53 9.04 0.29
C HIS A 55 11.15 9.69 0.31
N ARG A 56 11.11 11.00 0.56
CA ARG A 56 9.87 11.78 0.43
C ARG A 56 9.49 11.81 -1.05
N ARG A 57 8.21 11.66 -1.38
CA ARG A 57 7.73 12.11 -2.70
C ARG A 57 8.10 13.58 -2.83
N ARG A 58 8.61 13.98 -4.01
CA ARG A 58 8.63 15.39 -4.38
C ARG A 58 7.18 15.87 -4.37
N ASN A 59 6.91 17.01 -3.74
CA ASN A 59 5.63 17.64 -3.97
C ASN A 59 5.69 18.28 -5.36
N ASP A 60 4.62 18.18 -6.14
CA ASP A 60 4.53 18.89 -7.42
C ASP A 60 4.55 20.42 -7.24
N PHE A 61 4.45 20.90 -5.99
CA PHE A 61 4.62 22.29 -5.57
C PHE A 61 6.06 22.68 -5.20
N ASP A 62 7.01 21.74 -5.18
CA ASP A 62 8.43 21.99 -4.89
C ASP A 62 9.22 22.45 -6.16
N LEU A 63 8.52 22.76 -7.27
CA LEU A 63 9.10 23.20 -8.56
C LEU A 63 9.06 24.73 -8.77
N GLY A 64 9.21 25.50 -7.69
CA GLY A 64 9.44 26.95 -7.77
C GLY A 64 10.81 27.29 -8.33
#